data_AF-A0A1V4H7E0-F1
#
_entry.id   AF-A0A1V4H7E0-F1
#
_cell.length_a   1.000
_cell.length_b   1.000
_cell.length_c   1.000
_cell.angle_alpha   90.00
_cell.angle_beta   90.00
_cell.angle_gamma   90.00
#
_symmetry.space_group_name_H-M   'P 1'
#
loop_
_entity.id
_entity.type
_entity.pdbx_description
1 polymer ?
#
loop_
_entity_poly.entity_id
_entity_poly.type
_entity_poly.pdbx_seq_one_letter_code
_entity_poly.pdbx_strand_id
1 'polypeptide(L)'
;MDAAIAVAQLSIYCDSASTDALEVEIEGAEKKHLSVSPGNTNNFIGQGITSIRISSKEQAMTYVEGKYVVSTTLQLQAKAHEK
;
A
#
# COMPACT_ATOMS: atom_id res chain seq x y z
N MET A 1 4.62 27.19 9.89
CA MET A 1 3.52 26.23 10.07
C MET A 1 4.07 24.87 9.71
N ASP A 2 4.32 24.03 10.71
CA ASP A 2 4.78 22.66 10.49
C ASP A 2 3.55 21.83 10.12
N ALA A 3 3.37 21.55 8.84
CA ALA A 3 2.27 20.71 8.37
C ALA A 3 2.61 19.28 8.77
N ALA A 4 1.97 18.77 9.83
CA ALA A 4 2.22 17.42 10.34
C ALA A 4 2.02 16.39 9.21
N ILE A 5 3.12 15.77 8.76
CA ILE A 5 3.09 14.78 7.69
C ILE A 5 2.78 13.41 8.29
N ALA A 6 1.61 12.86 7.96
CA ALA A 6 1.21 11.53 8.42
C ALA A 6 2.12 10.45 7.83
N VAL A 7 2.69 9.59 8.68
CA VAL A 7 3.46 8.41 8.27
C VAL A 7 2.51 7.22 8.16
N ALA A 8 2.64 6.46 7.09
CA ALA A 8 1.88 5.23 6.86
C ALA A 8 2.84 4.08 6.53
N GLN A 9 2.58 2.93 7.15
CA GLN A 9 3.22 1.67 6.84
C GLN A 9 2.21 0.76 6.13
N LEU A 10 2.64 0.20 5.01
CA LEU A 10 1.88 -0.69 4.14
C LEU A 10 2.56 -2.04 4.09
N SER A 11 1.77 -3.11 4.19
CA SER A 11 2.20 -4.48 3.97
C SER A 11 1.25 -5.13 2.98
N ILE A 12 1.78 -5.65 1.89
CA ILE A 12 1.00 -6.15 0.76
C ILE A 12 1.46 -7.56 0.48
N TYR A 13 0.56 -8.50 0.72
CA TYR A 13 0.77 -9.93 0.47
C TYR A 13 0.04 -10.34 -0.81
N CYS A 14 0.74 -11.09 -1.66
CA CYS A 14 0.15 -11.76 -2.81
C CYS A 14 0.04 -13.25 -2.49
N ASP A 15 -1.17 -13.81 -2.55
CA ASP A 15 -1.40 -15.22 -2.25
C ASP A 15 -0.58 -16.12 -3.21
N SER A 16 -0.01 -17.20 -2.69
CA SER A 16 0.76 -18.17 -3.47
C SER A 16 -0.04 -18.85 -4.59
N ALA A 17 -1.36 -18.93 -4.46
CA ALA A 17 -2.26 -19.43 -5.49
C ALA A 17 -2.53 -18.41 -6.62
N SER A 18 -2.06 -17.16 -6.49
CA SER A 18 -2.21 -16.13 -7.51
C SER A 18 -1.40 -16.51 -8.75
N THR A 19 -1.98 -16.29 -9.93
CA THR A 19 -1.31 -16.56 -11.21
C THR A 19 -0.36 -15.45 -11.63
N ASP A 20 -0.60 -14.23 -11.14
CA ASP A 20 0.09 -13.02 -11.54
C ASP A 20 0.57 -12.23 -10.33
N ALA A 21 1.59 -11.40 -10.56
CA ALA A 21 2.05 -10.44 -9.56
C ALA A 21 1.04 -9.29 -9.39
N LEU A 22 0.95 -8.76 -8.17
CA LEU A 22 0.23 -7.52 -7.90
C LEU A 22 1.12 -6.33 -8.23
N GLU A 23 0.62 -5.44 -9.06
CA GLU A 23 1.21 -4.14 -9.33
C GLU A 23 0.57 -3.11 -8.39
N VAL A 24 1.40 -2.46 -7.59
CA VAL A 24 1.00 -1.51 -6.56
C VAL A 24 1.61 -0.15 -6.89
N GLU A 25 0.74 0.83 -7.10
CA GLU A 25 1.10 2.25 -7.22
C GLU A 25 0.72 2.96 -5.92
N ILE A 26 1.68 3.67 -5.34
CA ILE A 26 1.50 4.42 -4.11
C ILE A 26 1.79 5.89 -4.42
N GLU A 27 0.83 6.76 -4.09
CA GLU A 27 1.00 8.20 -4.17
C GLU A 27 1.04 8.78 -2.76
N GLY A 28 2.11 9.51 -2.44
CA GLY A 28 2.23 10.32 -1.25
C GLY A 28 3.18 11.49 -1.49
N ALA A 29 4.02 11.80 -0.50
CA ALA A 29 5.14 12.74 -0.69
C ALA A 29 6.08 12.31 -1.82
N GLU A 30 6.21 10.99 -2.02
CA GLU A 30 6.88 10.37 -3.15
C GLU A 30 5.94 9.39 -3.85
N LYS A 31 6.11 9.22 -5.16
CA LYS A 31 5.43 8.17 -5.93
C LYS A 31 6.28 6.91 -5.92
N LYS A 32 5.65 5.76 -5.63
CA LYS A 32 6.32 4.46 -5.64
C LYS A 32 5.52 3.44 -6.43
N HIS A 33 6.23 2.66 -7.23
CA HIS A 33 5.70 1.45 -7.87
C HIS A 33 6.35 0.23 -7.25
N LEU A 34 5.55 -0.79 -6.91
CA LEU A 34 5.99 -2.07 -6.38
C LEU A 34 5.30 -3.20 -7.14
N SER A 35 6.03 -4.29 -7.42
CA SER A 35 5.45 -5.53 -7.91
C SER A 35 5.61 -6.61 -6.83
N VAL A 36 4.51 -7.30 -6.49
CA VAL A 36 4.47 -8.33 -5.45
C VAL A 36 4.14 -9.67 -6.08
N SER A 37 5.14 -10.54 -6.21
CA SER A 37 4.96 -11.88 -6.80
C SER A 37 4.12 -12.79 -5.90
N PRO A 38 3.42 -13.79 -6.47
CA PRO A 38 2.69 -14.80 -5.71
C PRO A 38 3.53 -15.45 -4.61
N GLY A 39 2.95 -15.58 -3.41
CA GLY A 39 3.58 -16.15 -2.22
C GLY A 39 4.46 -15.19 -1.43
N ASN A 40 4.65 -13.95 -1.90
CA ASN A 40 5.52 -12.97 -1.26
C ASN A 40 4.74 -11.83 -0.61
N THR A 41 5.42 -11.15 0.33
CA THR A 41 4.96 -9.92 0.97
C THR A 41 5.96 -8.81 0.71
N ASN A 42 5.48 -7.66 0.23
CA ASN A 42 6.28 -6.44 0.18
C ASN A 42 5.80 -5.45 1.25
N ASN A 43 6.76 -4.72 1.83
CA ASN A 43 6.48 -3.69 2.82
C ASN A 43 6.95 -2.33 2.29
N PHE A 44 6.20 -1.28 2.63
CA PHE A 44 6.53 0.09 2.29
C PHE A 44 6.21 1.02 3.45
N ILE A 45 7.08 1.99 3.70
CA ILE A 45 6.86 3.06 4.67
C ILE A 45 6.96 4.36 3.90
N GLY A 46 5.92 5.18 3.98
CA GLY A 46 5.84 6.44 3.26
C GLY A 46 5.16 7.53 4.08
N GLN A 47 5.34 8.75 3.62
CA GLN A 47 4.81 9.95 4.26
C GLN A 47 3.77 10.60 3.36
N GLY A 48 2.73 11.17 3.96
CA GLY A 48 1.68 11.89 3.26
C GLY A 48 0.97 11.04 2.19
N ILE A 49 0.81 9.74 2.42
CA ILE A 49 0.16 8.84 1.47
C ILE A 49 -1.29 9.27 1.28
N THR A 50 -1.68 9.55 0.04
CA THR A 50 -3.02 9.96 -0.35
C THR A 50 -3.75 8.89 -1.15
N SER A 51 -3.02 8.03 -1.85
CA SER A 51 -3.60 7.00 -2.71
C SER A 51 -2.74 5.75 -2.77
N ILE A 52 -3.40 4.60 -2.83
CA ILE A 52 -2.80 3.29 -3.10
C ILE A 52 -3.69 2.60 -4.12
N ARG A 53 -3.13 2.26 -5.27
CA ARG A 53 -3.81 1.51 -6.32
C ARG A 53 -3.15 0.15 -6.46
N ILE A 54 -3.96 -0.89 -6.41
CA ILE A 54 -3.53 -2.27 -6.60
C ILE A 54 -4.21 -2.80 -7.86
N SER A 55 -3.43 -3.39 -8.74
CA SER A 55 -3.90 -4.00 -9.99
C SER A 55 -3.14 -5.30 -10.25
N SER A 56 -3.71 -6.20 -11.05
CA SER A 56 -2.96 -7.30 -11.64
C SER A 56 -2.52 -6.90 -13.05
N LYS A 57 -1.41 -7.47 -13.52
CA LYS A 57 -0.99 -7.32 -14.91
C LYS A 57 -1.98 -8.09 -15.79
N GLU A 58 -2.77 -7.38 -16.59
CA GLU A 58 -3.88 -7.93 -17.36
C GLU A 58 -3.50 -9.19 -18.18
N GLN A 59 -4.26 -10.27 -17.99
CA GLN A 59 -4.53 -11.25 -19.06
C GLN A 59 -6.05 -11.35 -19.20
N ALA A 60 -6.52 -11.42 -20.46
CA ALA A 60 -7.92 -11.20 -20.86
C ALA A 60 -8.98 -12.17 -20.26
N MET A 61 -8.58 -13.06 -19.34
CA MET A 61 -9.42 -14.04 -18.64
C MET A 61 -8.94 -14.30 -17.19
N THR A 62 -8.36 -13.30 -16.51
CA THR A 62 -7.86 -13.50 -15.13
C THR A 62 -9.00 -13.39 -14.11
N TYR A 63 -9.46 -14.55 -13.63
CA TYR A 63 -10.28 -14.67 -12.43
C TYR A 63 -9.38 -14.35 -11.22
N VAL A 64 -9.50 -13.16 -10.64
CA VAL A 64 -8.73 -12.79 -9.45
C VAL A 64 -9.47 -13.33 -8.22
N GLU A 65 -9.23 -14.60 -7.89
CA GLU A 65 -9.63 -15.16 -6.60
C GLU A 65 -8.51 -14.92 -5.60
N GLY A 66 -8.62 -13.84 -4.81
CA GLY A 66 -7.60 -13.47 -3.85
C GLY A 66 -8.20 -12.82 -2.61
N LYS A 67 -7.86 -13.35 -1.43
CA LYS A 67 -8.12 -12.69 -0.16
C LYS A 67 -7.02 -11.67 0.09
N TYR A 68 -7.27 -10.41 -0.26
CA TYR A 68 -6.33 -9.32 0.03
C TYR A 68 -6.72 -8.61 1.32
N VAL A 69 -5.73 -8.33 2.18
CA VAL A 69 -5.91 -7.53 3.40
C VAL A 69 -5.04 -6.30 3.27
N VAL A 70 -5.67 -5.13 3.23
CA VAL A 70 -4.96 -3.85 3.38
C VAL A 70 -5.06 -3.45 4.85
N SER A 71 -3.93 -3.50 5.56
CA SER A 71 -3.83 -2.98 6.92
C SER A 71 -3.11 -1.64 6.90
N THR A 72 -3.76 -0.60 7.42
CA THR A 72 -3.18 0.75 7.52
C THR A 72 -3.09 1.15 8.98
N THR A 73 -1.89 1.42 9.48
CA THR A 73 -1.71 2.06 10.79
C THR A 73 -1.42 3.53 10.55
N LEU A 74 -2.37 4.39 10.93
CA LEU A 74 -2.25 5.85 10.86
C LEU A 74 -1.78 6.35 12.22
N GLN A 75 -0.59 6.93 12.30
CA GLN A 75 -0.17 7.67 13.48
C GLN A 75 -0.68 9.11 13.38
N LEU A 76 -1.79 9.38 14.08
CA LEU A 76 -2.27 10.74 14.33
C LEU A 76 -1.41 11.32 15.47
N GLN A 77 -0.57 12.31 15.18
CA GLN A 77 0.07 13.06 16.26
C GLN A 77 -0.98 13.96 16.93
N ALA A 78 -1.19 13.73 18.23
CA ALA A 78 -2.04 14.58 19.06
C ALA A 78 -1.47 16.00 19.03
N LYS A 79 -2.29 16.98 18.64
CA LYS A 79 -1.94 18.40 18.81
C LYS A 79 -1.57 18.62 20.28
N ALA A 80 -0.35 19.05 20.53
CA ALA A 80 0.03 19.58 21.83
C ALA A 80 -0.95 20.71 22.18
N HIS A 81 -1.68 20.54 23.27
CA HIS A 81 -2.48 21.61 23.85
C HIS A 81 -1.48 22.53 24.57
N GLU A 82 -0.92 23.51 23.86
CA GLU A 82 -0.20 24.61 24.50
C GLU A 82 -1.21 25.38 25.35
N LYS A 83 -0.94 25.42 26.66
CA LYS A 83 -1.63 26.23 27.66
C LYS A 83 -0.89 27.52 27.89
#